data_AF-A0A3A5AAJ8-F1
#
_entry.id   AF-A0A3A5AAJ8-F1
#
_cell.length_a   1.000
_cell.length_b   1.000
_cell.length_c   1.000
_cell.angle_alpha   90.00
_cell.angle_beta   90.00
_cell.angle_gamma   90.00
#
_symmetry.space_group_name_H-M   'P 1'
#
loop_
_entity.id
_entity.type
_entity.pdbx_description
1 polymer ?
#
loop_
_entity_poly.entity_id
_entity_poly.type
_entity_poly.pdbx_seq_one_letter_code
_entity_poly.pdbx_strand_id
1 'polypeptide(L)'
;MEQKTGTAATISLIAAILSWILTFSGNPIWGMVLGLVSIPAGVIGVMMAASPRVGGGLLSVIAIVIGILGLGLAVLGLIGVILF
;
A
#
# COMPACT_ATOMS: atom_id res chain seq x y z
N MET A 1 -24.75 3.29 -14.10
CA MET A 1 -23.89 4.14 -13.26
C MET A 1 -22.46 3.69 -13.51
N GLU A 2 -21.63 4.56 -14.10
CA GLU A 2 -20.24 4.23 -14.39
C GLU A 2 -19.44 4.34 -13.09
N GLN A 3 -18.97 3.21 -12.56
CA GLN A 3 -18.29 3.16 -11.28
C GLN A 3 -16.83 3.59 -11.48
N LYS A 4 -16.45 4.75 -10.93
CA LYS A 4 -15.07 5.24 -11.00
C LYS A 4 -14.26 4.67 -9.83
N THR A 5 -13.07 4.15 -10.09
CA THR A 5 -12.15 3.70 -9.05
C THR A 5 -11.82 4.86 -8.11
N GLY A 6 -11.99 4.64 -6.80
CA GLY A 6 -11.71 5.66 -5.79
C GLY A 6 -10.23 6.05 -5.77
N THR A 7 -9.96 7.36 -5.69
CA THR A 7 -8.59 7.90 -5.61
C THR A 7 -7.79 7.29 -4.46
N ALA A 8 -8.45 7.02 -3.32
CA ALA A 8 -7.83 6.36 -2.17
C ALA A 8 -7.34 4.94 -2.49
N ALA A 9 -8.11 4.16 -3.26
CA ALA A 9 -7.71 2.82 -3.71
C ALA A 9 -6.47 2.88 -4.61
N THR A 10 -6.43 3.84 -5.53
CA THR A 10 -5.29 4.07 -6.42
C THR A 10 -4.05 4.49 -5.64
N ILE A 11 -4.16 5.44 -4.71
CA ILE A 11 -3.05 5.89 -3.87
C ILE A 11 -2.53 4.73 -3.01
N SER A 12 -3.42 3.96 -2.40
CA SER A 12 -3.06 2.79 -1.61
C SER A 12 -2.24 1.79 -2.43
N LEU A 13 -2.71 1.46 -3.64
CA LEU A 13 -2.03 0.51 -4.51
C LEU A 13 -0.65 1.02 -4.94
N ILE A 14 -0.55 2.29 -5.35
CA ILE A 14 0.73 2.89 -5.74
C ILE A 14 1.70 2.89 -4.56
N ALA A 15 1.25 3.29 -3.37
CA ALA A 15 2.07 3.27 -2.16
C ALA A 15 2.54 1.85 -1.80
N ALA A 16 1.67 0.85 -1.92
CA ALA A 16 2.00 -0.55 -1.69
C ALA A 16 3.07 -1.04 -2.69
N ILE A 17 2.94 -0.74 -3.98
CA ILE A 17 3.93 -1.15 -4.99
C ILE A 17 5.28 -0.43 -4.77
N LEU A 18 5.25 0.88 -4.53
CA LEU A 18 6.47 1.65 -4.29
C LEU A 18 7.19 1.22 -3.01
N SER A 19 6.46 0.79 -1.98
CA SER A 19 7.05 0.20 -0.77
C SER A 19 8.00 -0.96 -1.08
N TRP A 20 7.57 -1.88 -1.96
CA TRP A 20 8.37 -3.02 -2.39
C TRP A 20 9.59 -2.58 -3.21
N ILE A 21 9.38 -1.71 -4.20
CA ILE A 21 10.45 -1.22 -5.07
C ILE A 21 11.55 -0.56 -4.24
N LEU A 22 11.19 0.33 -3.31
CA LEU A 22 12.18 1.04 -2.49
C LEU A 22 12.89 0.12 -1.50
N THR A 23 12.19 -0.87 -0.95
CA THR A 23 12.81 -1.91 -0.11
C THR A 23 13.91 -2.66 -0.86
N PHE A 24 13.61 -3.14 -2.08
CA PHE A 24 14.58 -3.87 -2.89
C PHE A 24 15.63 -2.97 -3.56
N SER A 25 15.39 -1.67 -3.65
CA SER A 25 16.33 -0.67 -4.17
C SER A 25 17.27 -0.13 -3.08
N GLY A 26 17.38 -0.81 -1.93
CA GLY A 26 18.30 -0.45 -0.84
C GLY A 26 17.83 0.74 0.02
N ASN A 27 16.57 1.14 -0.09
CA ASN A 27 15.97 2.23 0.69
C ASN A 27 14.83 1.70 1.59
N PRO A 28 15.10 0.76 2.53
CA PRO A 28 14.07 0.09 3.31
C PRO A 28 13.29 1.05 4.22
N ILE A 29 13.88 2.17 4.66
CA ILE A 29 13.19 3.19 5.46
C ILE A 29 12.03 3.79 4.67
N TRP A 30 12.25 4.19 3.42
CA TRP A 30 11.20 4.71 2.56
C TRP A 30 10.20 3.63 2.16
N GLY A 31 10.69 2.40 1.95
CA GLY A 31 9.83 1.22 1.78
C GLY A 31 8.85 1.05 2.94
N MET A 32 9.32 1.19 4.17
CA MET A 32 8.53 1.07 5.39
C MET A 32 7.48 2.18 5.50
N VAL A 33 7.86 3.43 5.26
CA VAL A 33 6.94 4.58 5.29
C VAL A 33 5.80 4.40 4.28
N LEU A 34 6.11 4.00 3.05
CA LEU A 34 5.08 3.80 2.03
C LEU A 34 4.18 2.59 2.33
N GLY A 35 4.74 1.52 2.89
CA GLY A 35 3.97 0.38 3.37
C GLY A 35 2.97 0.79 4.45
N LEU A 36 3.43 1.59 5.42
CA LEU A 36 2.60 2.17 6.48
C LEU A 36 1.50 3.09 5.95
N VAL A 37 1.75 3.88 4.91
CA VAL A 37 0.75 4.77 4.29
C VAL A 37 -0.25 3.99 3.43
N SER A 38 0.17 2.91 2.79
CA SER A 38 -0.70 2.11 1.92
C SER A 38 -1.88 1.48 2.67
N ILE A 39 -1.67 1.08 3.93
CA ILE A 39 -2.69 0.44 4.78
C ILE A 39 -3.87 1.39 5.08
N PRO A 40 -3.68 2.57 5.71
CA PRO A 40 -4.77 3.50 5.99
C PRO A 40 -5.41 4.02 4.70
N ALA A 41 -4.63 4.28 3.64
CA ALA A 41 -5.18 4.67 2.34
C ALA A 41 -6.10 3.57 1.76
N GLY A 42 -5.73 2.31 1.92
CA GLY A 42 -6.52 1.17 1.48
C GLY A 42 -7.77 0.99 2.31
N VAL A 43 -7.69 1.16 3.63
CA VAL A 43 -8.87 1.13 4.51
C VAL A 43 -9.88 2.20 4.10
N ILE A 44 -9.41 3.43 3.83
CA ILE A 44 -10.26 4.50 3.31
C ILE A 44 -10.86 4.10 1.95
N GLY A 45 -10.08 3.51 1.05
CA GLY A 45 -10.56 3.03 -0.25
C GLY A 45 -11.66 1.97 -0.14
N VAL A 46 -11.55 1.03 0.80
CA VAL A 46 -12.59 0.04 1.11
C VAL A 46 -13.85 0.72 1.66
N MET A 47 -13.70 1.65 2.60
CA MET A 47 -14.83 2.38 3.18
C MET A 47 -15.57 3.21 2.12
N MET A 48 -14.84 3.87 1.22
CA MET A 48 -15.46 4.64 0.13
C MET A 48 -16.20 3.73 -0.87
N ALA A 49 -15.72 2.51 -1.10
CA ALA A 49 -16.34 1.54 -1.99
C ALA A 49 -17.69 0.99 -1.49
N ALA A 50 -18.08 1.27 -0.25
CA ALA A 50 -19.43 1.01 0.24
C ALA A 50 -20.49 1.89 -0.47
N SER A 51 -20.07 2.99 -1.10
CA SER A 51 -20.95 3.86 -1.88
C SER A 51 -21.13 3.33 -3.32
N PRO A 52 -22.36 3.28 -3.86
CA PRO A 52 -22.60 2.91 -5.27
C PRO A 52 -21.90 3.82 -6.29
N ARG A 53 -21.43 4.99 -5.85
CA ARG A 53 -20.76 5.99 -6.70
C ARG A 53 -19.26 5.75 -6.85
N VAL A 54 -18.65 4.96 -5.96
CA VAL A 54 -17.20 4.78 -5.88
C VAL A 54 -16.87 3.29 -5.97
N GLY A 55 -15.95 2.93 -6.86
CA GLY A 55 -15.45 1.56 -7.03
C GLY A 55 -14.07 1.36 -6.42
N GLY A 56 -13.54 0.16 -6.59
CA GLY A 56 -12.17 -0.17 -6.19
C GLY A 56 -12.02 -0.75 -4.77
N GLY A 57 -13.10 -1.23 -4.16
CA GLY A 57 -13.03 -1.91 -2.86
C GLY A 57 -12.09 -3.12 -2.89
N LEU A 58 -12.24 -3.99 -3.89
CA LEU A 58 -11.33 -5.13 -4.10
C LEU A 58 -9.88 -4.68 -4.31
N LEU A 59 -9.67 -3.61 -5.10
CA LEU A 59 -8.35 -3.05 -5.37
C LEU A 59 -7.68 -2.57 -4.08
N SER A 60 -8.46 -1.96 -3.19
CA SER A 60 -8.01 -1.47 -1.89
C SER A 60 -7.64 -2.62 -0.95
N VAL A 61 -8.41 -3.72 -0.95
CA VAL A 61 -8.07 -4.92 -0.18
C VAL A 61 -6.75 -5.52 -0.67
N ILE A 62 -6.59 -5.67 -1.99
CA ILE A 62 -5.35 -6.15 -2.60
C ILE A 62 -4.18 -5.24 -2.20
N ALA A 63 -4.37 -3.92 -2.28
CA ALA A 63 -3.36 -2.95 -1.91
C ALA A 63 -2.96 -3.06 -0.42
N ILE A 64 -3.91 -3.26 0.50
CA ILE A 64 -3.61 -3.49 1.92
C ILE A 64 -2.76 -4.75 2.10
N VAL A 65 -3.12 -5.86 1.46
CA VAL A 65 -2.38 -7.13 1.58
C VAL A 65 -0.95 -6.96 1.07
N ILE A 66 -0.78 -6.37 -0.12
CA ILE A 66 0.55 -6.08 -0.68
C ILE A 66 1.32 -5.11 0.24
N GLY A 67 0.64 -4.10 0.79
CA GLY A 67 1.21 -3.12 1.71
C GLY A 67 1.73 -3.73 3.00
N ILE A 68 0.98 -4.64 3.61
CA ILE A 68 1.39 -5.37 4.83
C ILE A 68 2.62 -6.24 4.55
N LEU A 69 2.61 -6.99 3.44
CA LEU A 69 3.75 -7.81 3.05
C LEU A 69 4.98 -6.94 2.75
N GLY A 70 4.78 -5.81 2.06
CA GLY A 70 5.84 -4.84 1.76
C GLY A 70 6.42 -4.21 3.01
N LEU A 71 5.57 -3.86 3.98
CA LEU A 71 5.99 -3.37 5.29
C LEU A 71 6.84 -4.41 6.02
N GLY A 72 6.44 -5.69 6.02
CA GLY A 72 7.22 -6.78 6.61
C GLY A 72 8.59 -6.94 5.96
N LEU A 73 8.64 -6.91 4.62
CA LEU A 73 9.91 -6.93 3.88
C LEU A 73 10.77 -5.71 4.16
N ALA A 74 10.18 -4.52 4.26
CA ALA A 74 10.89 -3.30 4.58
C ALA A 74 11.54 -3.36 5.97
N VAL A 75 10.86 -3.95 6.95
CA VAL A 75 11.42 -4.19 8.29
C VAL A 75 12.59 -5.17 8.21
N LEU A 76 12.46 -6.28 7.49
CA LEU A 76 13.56 -7.23 7.30
C LEU A 76 14.76 -6.59 6.57
N GLY A 77 14.49 -5.78 5.54
CA GLY A 77 15.51 -5.03 4.81
C GLY A 77 16.21 -4.01 5.69
N LEU A 78 15.48 -3.31 6.56
CA LEU A 78 16.05 -2.38 7.53
C LEU A 78 16.97 -3.09 8.52
N ILE A 79 16.55 -4.25 9.03
CA ILE A 79 17.41 -5.09 9.89
C ILE A 79 18.68 -5.49 9.14
N GLY A 80 18.56 -5.89 7.87
CA GLY A 80 19.71 -6.22 7.03
C GLY A 80 20.71 -5.06 6.91
N VAL A 81 20.22 -3.84 6.65
CA VAL A 81 21.06 -2.62 6.55
C VAL A 81 21.71 -2.22 7.88
N ILE A 82 21.09 -2.55 9.02
CA ILE A 82 21.65 -2.23 10.34
C ILE A 82 22.74 -3.23 10.75
N LEU A 83 22.60 -4.50 10.36
CA LEU A 83 23.49 -5.58 10.81
C LEU A 83 24.73 -5.79 9.92
N PHE A 84 24.67 -5.39 8.64
CA PHE A 84 25.73 -5.61 7.64
C PHE A 84 26.13 -4.30 6.97
#